data_AF-O25630-F1
#
_entry.id   AF-O25630-F1
#
_cell.length_a   1.000
_cell.length_b   1.000
_cell.length_c   1.000
_cell.angle_alpha   90.00
_cell.angle_beta   90.00
_cell.angle_gamma   90.00
#
_symmetry.space_group_name_H-M   'P 1'
#
loop_
_entity.id
_entity.type
_entity.pdbx_description
1 polymer ?
#
loop_
_entity_poly.entity_id
_entity_poly.type
_entity_poly.pdbx_seq_one_letter_code
_entity_poly.pdbx_strand_id
1 'polypeptide(L)'
;MMFTVAVLMLAFLIFVHELGHFTIARICGVKVEVFSIGFGKKLCFFKLFGTQFALSLIPLGGYVKLKGMDKEENEENKTHQANDSYVQKNPFQKLWILFG
;
A
#
# COMPACT_ATOMS: atom_id res chain seq x y z
N MET A 1 24.30 -18.52 4.44
CA MET A 1 24.24 -18.04 3.03
C MET A 1 22.88 -18.26 2.39
N MET A 2 22.37 -19.50 2.30
CA MET A 2 21.06 -19.77 1.66
C MET A 2 19.88 -19.05 2.32
N PHE A 3 19.84 -19.03 3.66
CA PHE A 3 18.76 -18.36 4.40
C PHE A 3 18.70 -16.84 4.15
N THR A 4 19.85 -16.16 4.18
CA THR A 4 19.93 -14.72 3.92
C THR A 4 19.50 -14.38 2.49
N VAL A 5 19.90 -15.21 1.51
CA VAL A 5 19.47 -15.05 0.12
C VAL A 5 17.96 -15.27 -0.02
N ALA A 6 17.40 -16.29 0.62
CA ALA A 6 15.96 -16.56 0.60
C ALA A 6 15.15 -15.40 1.18
N VAL A 7 15.58 -14.81 2.30
CA VAL A 7 14.92 -13.64 2.91
C VAL A 7 14.99 -12.42 1.99
N LEU A 8 16.13 -12.16 1.34
CA LEU A 8 16.28 -11.06 0.40
C LEU A 8 15.39 -11.23 -0.84
N MET A 9 15.33 -12.44 -1.40
CA MET A 9 14.45 -12.75 -2.55
C MET A 9 12.98 -12.63 -2.19
N LEU A 10 12.58 -13.11 -1.01
CA LEU A 10 11.22 -12.96 -0.51
C LEU A 10 10.86 -11.47 -0.32
N ALA A 11 11.74 -10.69 0.30
CA ALA A 11 11.54 -9.25 0.48
C ALA A 11 11.42 -8.51 -0.86
N PHE A 12 12.22 -8.90 -1.87
CA PHE A 12 12.14 -8.33 -3.21
C PHE A 12 10.83 -8.71 -3.93
N LEU A 13 10.39 -9.96 -3.83
CA LEU A 13 9.12 -10.42 -4.42
C LEU A 13 7.94 -9.66 -3.81
N ILE A 14 7.90 -9.55 -2.49
CA ILE A 14 6.90 -8.76 -1.76
C ILE A 14 6.95 -7.30 -2.23
N PHE A 15 8.14 -6.71 -2.30
CA PHE A 15 8.28 -5.33 -2.78
C PHE A 15 7.67 -5.13 -4.17
N VAL A 16 7.94 -6.04 -5.12
CA VAL A 16 7.39 -5.97 -6.48
C VAL A 16 5.86 -6.12 -6.47
N HIS A 17 5.32 -7.02 -5.66
CA HIS A 17 3.86 -7.20 -5.50
C HIS A 17 3.18 -5.94 -4.96
N GLU A 18 3.65 -5.42 -3.82
CA GLU A 18 3.10 -4.19 -3.25
C GLU A 18 3.29 -3.00 -4.19
N LEU A 19 4.39 -2.96 -4.96
CA LEU A 19 4.64 -1.92 -5.94
C LEU A 19 3.61 -1.94 -7.07
N GLY A 20 3.09 -3.10 -7.46
CA GLY A 20 2.02 -3.16 -8.45
C GLY A 20 0.68 -2.68 -7.87
N HIS A 21 0.32 -3.04 -6.64
CA HIS A 21 -0.80 -2.41 -5.91
C HIS A 21 -0.68 -0.88 -5.88
N PHE A 22 0.50 -0.37 -5.51
CA PHE A 22 0.80 1.07 -5.47
C PHE A 22 0.64 1.72 -6.83
N THR A 23 1.22 1.11 -7.87
CA THR A 23 1.25 1.67 -9.22
C THR A 23 -0.16 1.73 -9.80
N ILE A 24 -0.93 0.65 -9.68
CA ILE A 24 -2.31 0.60 -10.19
C ILE A 24 -3.20 1.56 -9.41
N ALA A 25 -3.03 1.67 -8.09
CA ALA A 25 -3.75 2.66 -7.28
C ALA A 25 -3.48 4.09 -7.78
N ARG A 26 -2.21 4.44 -8.00
CA ARG A 26 -1.82 5.77 -8.51
C ARG A 26 -2.34 6.03 -9.92
N ILE A 27 -2.32 5.03 -10.81
CA ILE A 27 -2.89 5.13 -12.17
C ILE A 27 -4.40 5.32 -12.13
N CYS A 28 -5.11 4.62 -11.23
CA CYS A 28 -6.54 4.80 -11.02
C CYS A 28 -6.88 6.13 -10.32
N GLY A 29 -5.88 6.95 -9.97
CA GLY A 29 -6.03 8.20 -9.25
C GLY A 29 -6.40 8.02 -7.79
N VAL A 30 -6.14 6.85 -7.20
CA VAL A 30 -6.34 6.61 -5.76
C VAL A 30 -5.11 7.10 -5.00
N LYS A 31 -5.33 7.87 -3.94
CA LYS A 31 -4.23 8.29 -3.06
C LYS A 31 -3.76 7.12 -2.20
N VAL A 32 -2.47 6.85 -2.27
CA VAL A 32 -1.80 5.90 -1.36
C VAL A 32 -1.22 6.67 -0.19
N GLU A 33 -1.64 6.32 1.01
CA GLU A 33 -1.19 6.95 2.25
C GLU A 33 0.07 6.31 2.81
N VAL A 34 0.16 4.97 2.74
CA VAL A 34 1.30 4.20 3.23
C VAL A 34 1.68 3.13 2.23
N PHE A 35 2.98 2.99 1.97
CA PHE A 35 3.60 1.87 1.30
C PHE A 35 4.59 1.24 2.27
N SER A 36 4.29 0.04 2.78
CA SER A 36 5.13 -0.63 3.78
C SER A 36 5.64 -1.95 3.25
N ILE A 37 6.96 -2.13 3.26
CA ILE A 37 7.59 -3.43 3.09
C ILE A 37 7.80 -4.02 4.48
N GLY A 38 7.18 -5.15 4.75
CA GLY A 38 7.17 -5.80 6.05
C GLY A 38 6.00 -5.37 6.95
N PHE A 39 5.86 -6.11 8.05
CA PHE A 39 4.91 -5.86 9.13
C PHE A 39 5.59 -5.50 10.45
N GLY A 40 4.77 -4.98 11.38
CA GLY A 40 5.19 -4.69 12.75
C GLY A 40 5.88 -3.34 12.89
N LYS A 41 6.90 -3.29 13.76
CA LYS A 41 7.62 -2.05 14.07
C LYS A 41 8.35 -1.54 12.83
N LYS A 42 8.05 -0.31 12.43
CA LYS A 42 8.76 0.40 11.35
C LYS A 42 10.20 0.65 11.79
N LEU A 43 11.15 0.10 11.04
CA LEU A 43 12.60 0.32 11.23
C LEU A 43 13.01 1.68 10.68
N CYS A 44 12.51 2.02 9.50
CA CYS A 44 12.65 3.35 8.91
C CYS A 44 11.39 3.71 8.14
N PHE A 45 11.13 5.01 8.02
CA PHE A 45 10.08 5.52 7.15
C PHE A 45 10.43 6.93 6.67
N PHE A 46 9.94 7.29 5.50
CA PHE A 46 10.03 8.64 4.94
C PHE A 46 8.76 8.95 4.17
N LYS A 47 8.45 10.24 3.99
CA LYS A 47 7.26 10.68 3.25
C LYS A 47 7.68 11.30 1.94
N LEU A 48 7.15 10.79 0.83
CA LEU A 48 7.46 11.27 -0.52
C LEU A 48 6.20 11.23 -1.38
N PHE A 49 5.95 12.26 -2.18
CA PHE A 49 4.76 12.41 -3.04
C PHE A 49 3.40 12.22 -2.34
N GLY A 50 3.34 12.52 -1.04
CA GLY A 50 2.13 12.34 -0.22
C GLY A 50 1.93 10.91 0.30
N THR A 51 2.84 9.99 0.00
CA THR A 51 2.85 8.60 0.48
C THR A 51 3.95 8.41 1.52
N GLN A 52 3.64 7.73 2.62
CA GLN A 52 4.63 7.30 3.61
C GLN A 52 5.22 5.95 3.20
N PHE A 53 6.47 5.94 2.80
CA PHE A 53 7.25 4.72 2.54
C PHE A 53 7.84 4.23 3.87
N ALA A 54 7.63 2.97 4.21
CA ALA A 54 8.09 2.37 5.44
C ALA A 54 8.75 1.00 5.18
N LEU A 55 9.78 0.69 5.95
CA LEU A 55 10.37 -0.63 6.03
C LEU A 55 10.21 -1.12 7.46
N SER A 56 9.62 -2.30 7.63
CA SER A 56 9.26 -2.86 8.94
C SER A 56 10.06 -4.12 9.28
N LEU A 57 10.07 -4.47 10.55
CA LEU A 57 10.94 -5.52 11.10
C LEU A 57 10.68 -6.92 10.53
N ILE A 58 9.42 -7.25 10.19
CA ILE A 58 9.03 -8.61 9.77
C ILE A 58 8.90 -8.65 8.23
N PRO A 59 9.83 -9.26 7.48
CA PRO A 59 9.81 -9.27 6.01
C PRO A 59 8.88 -10.34 5.42
N LEU A 60 7.81 -10.73 6.12
CA LEU A 60 6.88 -11.80 5.71
C LEU A 60 5.68 -11.31 4.88
N GLY A 61 5.66 -10.03 4.53
CA GLY A 61 4.67 -9.44 3.62
C GLY A 61 4.83 -7.93 3.57
N GLY A 62 3.81 -7.22 3.11
CA GLY A 62 3.77 -5.76 3.06
C GLY A 62 2.33 -5.28 3.08
N TYR A 63 2.13 -3.97 2.96
CA TYR A 63 0.80 -3.43 2.71
C TYR A 63 0.86 -2.06 2.02
N VAL A 64 -0.17 -1.81 1.22
CA VAL A 64 -0.49 -0.49 0.66
C VAL A 64 -1.77 0.04 1.30
N LYS A 65 -1.66 1.11 2.12
CA LYS A 65 -2.82 1.78 2.70
C LYS A 65 -3.39 2.78 1.70
N LEU A 66 -4.60 2.52 1.24
CA LEU A 66 -5.33 3.35 0.27
C LEU A 66 -6.29 4.29 1.01
N LYS A 67 -6.38 5.54 0.56
CA LYS A 67 -7.29 6.53 1.13
C LYS A 67 -8.74 6.03 1.06
N GLY A 68 -9.43 6.03 2.21
CA GLY A 68 -10.83 5.60 2.33
C GLY A 68 -11.02 4.08 2.38
N MET A 69 -9.97 3.28 2.49
CA MET A 69 -10.14 1.84 2.73
C MET A 69 -10.51 1.54 4.20
N ASP A 70 -10.05 2.38 5.13
CA ASP A 70 -10.35 2.22 6.56
C ASP A 70 -11.78 2.71 6.87
N LYS A 71 -12.56 1.92 7.59
CA LYS A 71 -13.96 2.24 7.93
C LYS A 71 -14.08 3.51 8.78
N GLU A 72 -13.12 3.74 9.66
CA GLU A 72 -13.08 4.92 10.53
C GLU A 72 -12.91 6.22 9.73
N GLU A 73 -12.05 6.22 8.70
CA GLU A 73 -11.89 7.35 7.78
C GLU A 73 -13.16 7.63 6.97
N ASN A 74 -13.93 6.58 6.66
CA ASN A 74 -15.16 6.70 5.89
C ASN A 74 -16.30 7.35 6.66
N GLU A 75 -16.29 7.36 7.99
CA GLU A 75 -17.34 8.03 8.78
C GLU A 75 -17.06 9.52 8.96
N GLU A 76 -15.81 9.90 9.15
CA GLU A 76 -15.41 11.30 9.33
C GLU A 76 -15.35 12.07 8.00
N ASN A 77 -15.04 11.41 6.87
CA ASN A 77 -14.99 12.02 5.54
C ASN A 77 -16.26 11.82 4.67
N LYS A 78 -17.42 11.42 5.24
CA LYS A 78 -18.65 11.30 4.43
C LYS A 78 -19.03 12.59 3.69
N THR A 79 -18.63 13.74 4.22
CA THR A 79 -18.92 15.06 3.64
C THR A 79 -17.92 15.50 2.55
N HIS A 80 -16.74 14.89 2.47
CA HIS A 80 -15.71 15.21 1.48
C HIS A 80 -15.05 13.93 0.93
N GLN A 81 -15.87 13.03 0.40
CA GLN A 81 -15.34 11.91 -0.36
C GLN A 81 -14.77 12.45 -1.68
N ALA A 82 -13.46 12.70 -1.68
CA ALA A 82 -12.76 13.19 -2.85
C ALA A 82 -12.58 12.06 -3.89
N ASN A 83 -12.48 12.44 -5.18
CA ASN A 83 -12.29 11.53 -6.33
C ASN A 83 -11.06 10.61 -6.16
N ASP A 84 -10.12 10.98 -5.29
CA ASP A 84 -8.93 10.19 -4.98
C ASP A 84 -9.16 9.06 -3.93
N SER A 85 -10.39 8.88 -3.45
CA SER A 85 -10.76 7.80 -2.52
C SER A 85 -10.96 6.46 -3.24
N TYR A 86 -10.43 5.38 -2.65
CA TYR A 86 -10.61 4.01 -3.14
C TYR A 86 -12.09 3.62 -3.29
N VAL A 87 -12.93 4.07 -2.36
CA VAL A 87 -14.36 3.71 -2.31
C VAL A 87 -15.12 4.23 -3.53
N GLN A 88 -14.69 5.35 -4.13
CA GLN A 88 -15.34 5.93 -5.32
C GLN A 88 -14.96 5.24 -6.63
N LYS A 89 -13.95 4.38 -6.64
CA LYS A 89 -13.49 3.72 -7.87
C LYS A 89 -14.44 2.61 -8.30
N ASN A 90 -14.49 2.40 -9.62
CA ASN A 90 -15.29 1.36 -10.25
C ASN A 90 -14.82 -0.03 -9.75
N PRO A 91 -15.71 -1.03 -9.55
CA PRO A 91 -15.30 -2.36 -9.10
C PRO A 91 -14.15 -2.99 -9.90
N PHE A 92 -14.06 -2.75 -11.21
CA PHE A 92 -12.93 -3.21 -12.02
C PHE A 92 -11.60 -2.57 -11.64
N GLN A 93 -11.57 -1.28 -11.29
CA GLN A 93 -10.37 -0.61 -10.80
C GLN A 93 -9.98 -1.15 -9.43
N LYS A 94 -10.95 -1.35 -8.54
CA LYS A 94 -10.73 -1.96 -7.22
C LYS A 94 -10.13 -3.35 -7.34
N LEU A 95 -10.66 -4.17 -8.24
CA LEU A 95 -10.18 -5.51 -8.54
C LEU A 95 -8.73 -5.47 -9.00
N TRP A 96 -8.41 -4.60 -9.95
CA TRP A 96 -7.06 -4.47 -10.47
C TRP A 96 -6.07 -3.99 -9.40
N ILE A 97 -6.49 -3.05 -8.54
CA ILE A 97 -5.66 -2.62 -7.41
C ILE A 97 -5.41 -3.80 -6.46
N LEU A 98 -6.40 -4.66 -6.19
CA LEU A 98 -6.27 -5.80 -5.27
C LEU A 98 -5.45 -6.97 -5.82
N PHE A 99 -5.36 -7.13 -7.15
CA PHE A 99 -4.52 -8.15 -7.80
C PHE A 99 -3.17 -7.62 -8.28
N GLY A 100 -2.94 -6.33 -8.03
CA GLY A 100 -1.72 -5.63 -8.37
C GLY A 100 -0.46 -6.20 -7.78
#